data_AF-A0A9E6EPY2-F1
#
_entry.id   AF-A0A9E6EPY2-F1
#
_cell.length_a   1.000
_cell.length_b   1.000
_cell.length_c   1.000
_cell.angle_alpha   90.00
_cell.angle_beta   90.00
_cell.angle_gamma   90.00
#
_symmetry.space_group_name_H-M   'P 1'
#
loop_
_entity.id
_entity.type
_entity.pdbx_description
1 polymer ?
#
loop_
_entity_poly.entity_id
_entity_poly.type
_entity_poly.pdbx_seq_one_letter_code
_entity_poly.pdbx_strand_id
1 'polypeptide(L)'
;MTPAGLAPVALLAGLLPGPLHPAPPPGAVQVTVTGLAGPLRDQVRKALALPRGMDGPGAVDRGWVDRFAGQVEAKVKLALEPFGYYRPVIRVTRTGPAGGHLQVQVEAGEPVRIGHRRVEVTGAGASDPTLTALVAGFPLQPGDPLLHPEYEAARSGLRSRAEGLGYLDADFTRHEIVVDPATRSRIS
;
A
#
# COMPACT_ATOMS: atom_id res chain seq x y z
N MET A 1 53.29 5.52 -48.57
CA MET A 1 52.58 4.62 -47.65
C MET A 1 52.76 5.18 -46.25
N THR A 2 51.71 5.82 -45.74
CA THR A 2 51.66 6.58 -44.48
C THR A 2 50.23 6.39 -43.94
N PRO A 3 50.03 6.07 -42.65
CA PRO A 3 48.77 5.49 -42.18
C PRO A 3 47.68 6.52 -41.88
N ALA A 4 46.46 5.97 -41.88
CA ALA A 4 45.17 6.59 -41.64
C ALA A 4 45.08 7.41 -40.35
N GLY A 5 44.44 8.58 -40.45
CA GLY A 5 43.98 9.36 -39.30
C GLY A 5 42.68 8.77 -38.74
N LEU A 6 42.72 8.34 -37.48
CA LEU A 6 41.55 8.00 -36.68
C LEU A 6 40.96 9.29 -36.10
N ALA A 7 39.74 9.64 -36.51
CA ALA A 7 38.93 10.65 -35.82
C ALA A 7 38.28 10.01 -34.58
N PRO A 8 38.24 10.68 -33.41
CA PRO A 8 37.55 10.15 -32.24
C PRO A 8 36.02 10.32 -32.42
N VAL A 9 35.30 9.21 -32.29
CA VAL A 9 33.83 9.18 -32.17
C VAL A 9 33.47 9.62 -30.76
N ALA A 10 32.90 10.82 -30.63
CA ALA A 10 32.32 11.31 -29.38
C ALA A 10 30.93 10.68 -29.20
N LEU A 11 30.82 9.69 -28.31
CA LEU A 11 29.55 9.12 -27.89
C LEU A 11 28.93 10.05 -26.83
N LEU A 12 28.11 11.00 -27.26
CA LEU A 12 27.30 11.83 -26.36
C LEU A 12 26.12 10.98 -25.86
N ALA A 13 26.27 10.42 -24.65
CA ALA A 13 25.18 9.81 -23.91
C ALA A 13 24.15 10.90 -23.56
N GLY A 14 23.08 10.98 -24.35
CA GLY A 14 21.93 11.83 -24.07
C GLY A 14 21.23 11.36 -22.81
N LEU A 15 21.47 12.04 -21.69
CA LEU A 15 20.65 11.97 -20.49
C LEU A 15 19.27 12.55 -20.84
N LEU A 16 18.29 11.70 -21.15
CA LEU A 16 16.91 12.13 -21.30
C LEU A 16 16.45 12.70 -19.94
N PRO A 17 16.10 14.00 -19.85
CA PRO A 17 15.52 14.54 -18.63
C PRO A 17 14.19 13.82 -18.38
N GLY A 18 14.08 13.19 -17.21
CA GLY A 18 12.81 12.61 -16.74
C GLY A 18 11.71 13.68 -16.73
N PRO A 19 10.43 13.28 -16.72
CA PRO A 19 9.31 14.20 -16.85
C PRO A 19 9.43 15.32 -15.82
N LEU A 20 9.65 16.54 -16.32
CA LEU A 20 9.63 17.77 -15.53
C LEU A 20 8.21 17.94 -14.99
N HIS A 21 8.01 17.55 -13.74
CA HIS A 21 6.80 17.97 -13.02
C HIS A 21 6.86 19.50 -12.95
N PRO A 22 5.82 20.22 -13.42
CA PRO A 22 5.80 21.68 -13.33
C PRO A 22 6.00 22.06 -11.87
N ALA A 23 6.91 23.02 -11.64
CA ALA A 23 7.13 23.57 -10.32
C ALA A 23 5.76 24.09 -9.81
N PRO A 24 5.25 23.55 -8.69
CA PRO A 24 3.96 23.95 -8.16
C PRO A 24 3.93 25.44 -7.79
N PRO A 25 2.77 26.11 -7.92
CA PRO A 25 2.68 27.55 -7.73
C PRO A 25 3.10 27.94 -6.31
N PRO A 26 3.76 29.10 -6.15
CA PRO A 26 4.14 29.61 -4.84
C PRO A 26 2.91 29.73 -3.94
N GLY A 27 2.95 29.08 -2.77
CA GLY A 27 1.85 29.05 -1.80
C GLY A 27 1.05 27.75 -1.72
N ALA A 28 1.26 26.80 -2.64
CA ALA A 28 0.61 25.50 -2.58
C ALA A 28 1.32 24.55 -1.61
N VAL A 29 0.55 23.83 -0.79
CA VAL A 29 1.10 22.72 0.02
C VAL A 29 1.39 21.54 -0.89
N GLN A 30 2.53 20.90 -0.70
CA GLN A 30 2.95 19.72 -1.45
C GLN A 30 3.32 18.58 -0.50
N VAL A 31 3.02 17.36 -0.93
CA VAL A 31 3.45 16.15 -0.25
C VAL A 31 4.19 15.27 -1.24
N THR A 32 5.43 14.94 -0.95
CA THR A 32 6.25 14.03 -1.75
C THR A 32 6.55 12.77 -0.95
N VAL A 33 6.20 11.61 -1.52
CA VAL A 33 6.39 10.29 -0.89
C VAL A 33 7.54 9.57 -1.59
N THR A 34 8.52 9.09 -0.83
CA THR A 34 9.70 8.34 -1.32
C THR A 34 9.89 7.04 -0.53
N GLY A 35 10.63 6.09 -1.11
CA GLY A 35 10.92 4.78 -0.48
C GLY A 35 9.86 3.68 -0.70
N LEU A 36 8.76 4.00 -1.41
CA LEU A 36 7.72 3.04 -1.79
C LEU A 36 7.54 2.96 -3.30
N ALA A 37 7.09 1.80 -3.79
CA ALA A 37 6.77 1.57 -5.19
C ALA A 37 5.40 0.90 -5.35
N GLY A 38 4.87 0.93 -6.58
CA GLY A 38 3.66 0.21 -6.97
C GLY A 38 2.45 0.52 -6.06
N PRO A 39 1.65 -0.51 -5.70
CA PRO A 39 0.43 -0.35 -4.91
C PRO A 39 0.63 0.34 -3.56
N LEU A 40 1.76 0.13 -2.88
CA LEU A 40 2.06 0.74 -1.59
C LEU A 40 2.18 2.26 -1.70
N ARG A 41 2.89 2.73 -2.73
CA ARG A 41 3.04 4.17 -2.99
C ARG A 41 1.69 4.80 -3.31
N ASP A 42 0.88 4.14 -4.12
CA ASP A 42 -0.41 4.66 -4.53
C ASP A 42 -1.39 4.73 -3.35
N GLN A 43 -1.36 3.73 -2.47
CA GLN A 43 -2.17 3.74 -1.26
C GLN A 43 -1.75 4.85 -0.29
N VAL A 44 -0.45 5.02 -0.05
CA VAL A 44 0.05 6.11 0.81
C VAL A 44 -0.26 7.49 0.20
N ARG A 45 -0.11 7.65 -1.11
CA ARG A 45 -0.47 8.91 -1.79
C ARG A 45 -1.95 9.25 -1.64
N LYS A 46 -2.85 8.26 -1.72
CA LYS A 46 -4.28 8.48 -1.47
C LYS A 46 -4.53 8.88 -0.02
N ALA A 47 -3.88 8.23 0.94
CA ALA A 47 -4.03 8.54 2.38
C ALA A 47 -3.51 9.93 2.77
N LEU A 48 -2.50 10.41 2.04
CA LEU A 48 -1.88 11.73 2.21
C LEU A 48 -2.40 12.79 1.22
N ALA A 49 -3.47 12.50 0.49
CA ALA A 49 -4.08 13.47 -0.42
C ALA A 49 -4.54 14.71 0.36
N LEU A 50 -4.19 15.88 -0.16
CA LEU A 50 -4.57 17.16 0.42
C LEU A 50 -6.06 17.42 0.15
N PRO A 51 -6.81 18.01 1.10
CA PRO A 51 -8.15 18.51 0.84
C PRO A 51 -8.16 19.52 -0.32
N ARG A 52 -9.23 19.52 -1.13
CA ARG A 52 -9.38 20.46 -2.25
C ARG A 52 -9.24 21.91 -1.77
N GLY A 53 -8.41 22.69 -2.45
CA GLY A 53 -8.17 24.10 -2.12
C GLY A 53 -6.91 24.37 -1.27
N MET A 54 -6.17 23.34 -0.88
CA MET A 54 -4.87 23.42 -0.18
C MET A 54 -3.67 23.35 -1.13
N ASP A 55 -3.91 22.92 -2.36
CA ASP A 55 -2.96 22.74 -3.46
C ASP A 55 -2.98 23.92 -4.46
N GLY A 56 -3.78 24.97 -4.16
CA GLY A 56 -3.93 26.18 -4.98
C GLY A 56 -3.12 27.38 -4.49
N PRO A 57 -3.04 28.47 -5.29
CA PRO A 57 -2.35 29.69 -4.91
C PRO A 57 -3.05 30.39 -3.73
N GLY A 58 -2.36 30.48 -2.60
CA GLY A 58 -2.86 31.09 -1.35
C GLY A 58 -1.81 31.08 -0.25
N ALA A 59 -2.06 31.78 0.85
CA ALA A 59 -1.18 31.72 2.01
C ALA A 59 -1.30 30.35 2.67
N VAL A 60 -0.17 29.62 2.74
CA VAL A 60 -0.08 28.35 3.46
C VAL A 60 -0.52 28.57 4.92
N ASP A 61 -1.63 27.95 5.32
CA ASP A 61 -2.05 27.90 6.72
C ASP A 61 -1.07 27.01 7.48
N ARG A 62 -0.11 27.64 8.17
CA ARG A 62 0.90 26.95 8.98
C ARG A 62 0.26 26.05 10.04
N GLY A 63 -0.82 26.50 10.68
CA GLY A 63 -1.49 25.72 11.72
C GLY A 63 -2.18 24.47 11.16
N TRP A 64 -2.69 24.55 9.93
CA TRP A 64 -3.18 23.37 9.23
C TRP A 64 -2.05 22.41 8.84
N VAL A 65 -0.97 22.93 8.24
CA VAL A 65 0.21 22.13 7.86
C VAL A 65 0.81 21.40 9.06
N ASP A 66 0.89 22.08 10.21
CA ASP A 66 1.39 21.51 11.46
C ASP A 66 0.55 20.31 11.90
N ARG A 67 -0.78 20.47 11.91
CA ARG A 67 -1.71 19.39 12.26
C ARG A 67 -1.63 18.24 11.26
N PHE A 68 -1.61 18.55 9.96
CA PHE A 68 -1.53 17.53 8.92
C PHE A 68 -0.25 16.72 9.03
N ALA A 69 0.90 17.38 9.17
CA ALA A 69 2.19 16.73 9.38
C ALA A 69 2.22 15.85 10.64
N GLY A 70 1.55 16.27 11.72
CA GLY A 70 1.39 15.45 12.93
C GLY A 70 0.54 14.18 12.72
N GLN A 71 -0.26 14.13 11.65
CA GLN A 71 -1.08 12.97 11.30
C GLN A 71 -0.45 12.08 10.22
N VAL A 72 0.59 12.55 9.53
CA VAL A 72 1.20 11.82 8.40
C VAL A 72 1.62 10.42 8.82
N GLU A 73 2.31 10.27 9.95
CA GLU A 73 2.80 8.97 10.41
C GLU A 73 1.66 7.96 10.60
N ALA A 74 0.60 8.36 11.31
CA ALA A 74 -0.57 7.52 11.54
C ALA A 74 -1.28 7.15 10.22
N LYS A 75 -1.43 8.11 9.32
CA LYS A 75 -2.04 7.89 7.99
C LYS A 75 -1.24 6.92 7.14
N VAL A 76 0.10 7.03 7.14
CA VAL A 76 0.99 6.12 6.40
C VAL A 76 0.90 4.71 6.99
N LYS A 77 0.93 4.56 8.32
CA LYS A 77 0.78 3.24 8.97
C LYS A 77 -0.52 2.57 8.56
N LEU A 78 -1.65 3.24 8.74
CA LEU A 78 -2.98 2.73 8.34
C LEU A 78 -3.07 2.41 6.84
N ALA A 79 -2.37 3.15 5.99
CA ALA A 79 -2.34 2.89 4.55
C ALA A 79 -1.56 1.63 4.19
N LEU A 80 -0.57 1.25 5.00
CA LEU A 80 0.32 0.12 4.75
C LEU A 80 -0.14 -1.18 5.42
N GLU A 81 -0.94 -1.09 6.49
CA GLU A 81 -1.53 -2.23 7.19
C GLU A 81 -2.25 -3.24 6.29
N PRO A 82 -3.10 -2.84 5.32
CA PRO A 82 -3.77 -3.79 4.42
C PRO A 82 -2.83 -4.64 3.57
N PHE A 83 -1.56 -4.24 3.47
CA PHE A 83 -0.51 -4.94 2.73
C PHE A 83 0.46 -5.70 3.65
N GLY A 84 0.14 -5.80 4.95
CA GLY A 84 0.89 -6.55 5.93
C GLY A 84 2.03 -5.78 6.59
N TYR A 85 2.22 -4.49 6.32
CA TYR A 85 3.34 -3.72 6.89
C TYR A 85 2.91 -2.94 8.15
N TYR A 86 3.10 -3.55 9.31
CA TYR A 86 2.70 -3.00 10.61
C TYR A 86 3.79 -2.17 11.31
N ARG A 87 5.04 -2.29 10.87
CA ARG A 87 6.19 -1.62 11.50
C ARG A 87 7.02 -0.81 10.50
N PRO A 88 6.41 0.06 9.67
CA PRO A 88 7.17 0.91 8.77
C PRO A 88 7.96 1.98 9.55
N VAL A 89 9.17 2.29 9.07
CA VAL A 89 9.93 3.45 9.54
C VAL A 89 9.56 4.64 8.66
N ILE A 90 9.07 5.71 9.27
CA ILE A 90 8.54 6.89 8.57
C ILE A 90 9.30 8.12 9.04
N ARG A 91 9.85 8.88 8.10
CA ARG A 91 10.54 10.14 8.35
C ARG A 91 9.82 11.26 7.62
N VAL A 92 9.41 12.28 8.36
CA VAL A 92 8.71 13.45 7.81
C VAL A 92 9.62 14.67 7.94
N THR A 93 9.98 15.26 6.82
CA THR A 93 10.79 16.48 6.76
C THR A 93 9.97 17.59 6.12
N ARG A 94 10.04 18.80 6.68
CA ARG A 94 9.37 19.98 6.13
C ARG A 94 10.39 20.90 5.50
N THR A 95 10.13 21.36 4.29
CA THR A 95 11.01 22.27 3.56
C THR A 95 10.21 23.40 2.90
N GLY A 96 10.93 24.42 2.42
CA GLY A 96 10.35 25.57 1.73
C GLY A 96 9.74 26.64 2.65
N PRO A 97 9.30 27.78 2.06
CA PRO A 97 8.70 28.88 2.79
C PRO A 97 7.45 28.42 3.56
N ALA A 98 7.37 28.79 4.85
CA ALA A 98 6.27 28.42 5.75
C ALA A 98 6.02 26.90 5.91
N GLY A 99 6.97 26.03 5.51
CA GLY A 99 6.80 24.58 5.57
C GLY A 99 5.84 24.01 4.52
N GLY A 100 5.62 24.73 3.42
CA GLY A 100 4.70 24.35 2.35
C GLY A 100 5.05 23.05 1.60
N HIS A 101 6.21 22.44 1.86
CA HIS A 101 6.58 21.17 1.26
C HIS A 101 6.87 20.11 2.33
N LEU A 102 6.12 19.00 2.31
CA LEU A 102 6.28 17.85 3.20
C LEU A 102 6.90 16.69 2.44
N GLN A 103 8.11 16.32 2.83
CA GLN A 103 8.80 15.12 2.35
C GLN A 103 8.54 13.97 3.32
N VAL A 104 7.93 12.90 2.82
CA VAL A 104 7.61 11.70 3.58
C VAL A 104 8.44 10.56 3.00
N GLN A 105 9.50 10.18 3.72
CA GLN A 105 10.31 9.01 3.39
C GLN A 105 9.80 7.83 4.20
N VAL A 106 9.52 6.71 3.52
CA VAL A 106 8.95 5.53 4.14
C VAL A 106 9.80 4.31 3.80
N GLU A 107 10.19 3.57 4.81
CA GLU A 107 10.79 2.25 4.71
C GLU A 107 9.77 1.25 5.23
N ALA A 108 9.13 0.49 4.34
CA ALA A 108 8.03 -0.40 4.70
C ALA A 108 8.49 -1.55 5.62
N GLY A 109 9.74 -2.01 5.47
CA GLY A 109 10.28 -3.18 6.17
C GLY A 109 9.78 -4.49 5.55
N GLU A 110 9.73 -5.54 6.37
CA GLU A 110 9.18 -6.84 5.97
C GLU A 110 7.66 -6.89 6.23
N PRO A 111 6.86 -7.44 5.30
CA PRO A 111 5.46 -7.67 5.56
C PRO A 111 5.27 -8.82 6.57
N VAL A 112 4.22 -8.73 7.38
CA VAL A 112 3.73 -9.87 8.15
C VAL A 112 3.31 -10.96 7.17
N ARG A 113 3.67 -12.19 7.50
CA ARG A 113 3.36 -13.37 6.72
C ARG A 113 2.31 -14.21 7.42
N ILE A 114 1.53 -14.92 6.63
CA ILE A 114 0.51 -15.84 7.14
C ILE A 114 1.22 -17.01 7.84
N GLY A 115 0.98 -17.16 9.14
CA GLY A 115 1.56 -18.27 9.92
C GLY A 115 0.76 -19.56 9.78
N HIS A 116 -0.55 -19.49 9.96
CA HIS A 116 -1.48 -20.61 9.86
C HIS A 116 -2.78 -20.16 9.20
N ARG A 117 -3.45 -21.08 8.52
CA ARG A 117 -4.74 -20.84 7.87
C ARG A 117 -5.69 -21.99 8.15
N ARG A 118 -6.89 -21.67 8.62
CA ARG A 118 -8.04 -22.57 8.67
C ARG A 118 -9.22 -21.88 8.00
N VAL A 119 -9.73 -22.49 6.94
CA VAL A 119 -10.97 -22.10 6.26
C VAL A 119 -11.79 -23.37 6.18
N GLU A 120 -13.02 -23.34 6.66
CA GLU A 120 -13.89 -24.52 6.76
C GLU A 120 -15.33 -24.10 6.45
N VAL A 121 -16.10 -25.00 5.85
CA VAL A 121 -17.55 -24.83 5.65
C VAL A 121 -18.27 -25.64 6.71
N THR A 122 -19.19 -25.01 7.43
CA THR A 122 -20.00 -25.65 8.48
C THR A 122 -21.48 -25.60 8.14
N GLY A 123 -22.29 -26.45 8.80
CA GLY A 123 -23.74 -26.49 8.60
C GLY A 123 -24.15 -27.20 7.31
N ALA A 124 -25.26 -26.78 6.69
CA ALA A 124 -25.86 -27.48 5.55
C ALA A 124 -24.93 -27.58 4.32
N GLY A 125 -24.04 -26.61 4.12
CA GLY A 125 -23.07 -26.60 3.01
C GLY A 125 -21.80 -27.40 3.25
N ALA A 126 -21.61 -28.04 4.42
CA ALA A 126 -20.34 -28.67 4.79
C ALA A 126 -19.94 -29.85 3.89
N SER A 127 -20.91 -30.51 3.26
CA SER A 127 -20.67 -31.62 2.31
C SER A 127 -20.88 -31.19 0.85
N ASP A 128 -21.07 -29.89 0.58
CA ASP A 128 -21.22 -29.39 -0.78
C ASP A 128 -19.86 -29.42 -1.50
N PRO A 129 -19.73 -30.19 -2.61
CA PRO A 129 -18.45 -30.34 -3.29
C PRO A 129 -17.95 -29.03 -3.91
N THR A 130 -18.86 -28.12 -4.28
CA THR A 130 -18.51 -26.81 -4.84
C THR A 130 -17.91 -25.92 -3.75
N LEU A 131 -18.54 -25.86 -2.58
CA LEU A 131 -18.05 -25.05 -1.46
C LEU A 131 -16.75 -25.61 -0.89
N THR A 132 -16.63 -26.93 -0.80
CA THR A 132 -15.40 -27.60 -0.34
C THR A 132 -14.22 -27.31 -1.27
N ALA A 133 -14.45 -27.33 -2.59
CA ALA A 133 -13.43 -26.99 -3.58
C ALA A 133 -12.99 -25.51 -3.49
N LEU A 134 -13.92 -24.58 -3.24
CA LEU A 134 -13.59 -23.17 -3.06
C LEU A 134 -12.75 -22.91 -1.81
N VAL A 135 -13.08 -23.59 -0.70
CA VAL A 135 -12.28 -23.51 0.53
C VAL A 135 -10.87 -24.07 0.32
N ALA A 136 -10.75 -25.20 -0.38
CA ALA A 136 -9.44 -25.78 -0.70
C ALA A 136 -8.59 -24.86 -1.59
N GLY A 137 -9.25 -24.11 -2.48
CA GLY A 137 -8.63 -23.13 -3.39
C GLY A 137 -8.45 -21.73 -2.82
N PHE A 138 -8.61 -21.51 -1.51
CA PHE A 138 -8.47 -20.19 -0.91
C PHE A 138 -7.06 -19.61 -1.17
N PRO A 139 -6.93 -18.36 -1.67
CA PRO A 139 -5.70 -17.88 -2.30
C PRO A 139 -4.55 -17.60 -1.33
N LEU A 140 -4.83 -17.35 -0.07
CA LEU A 140 -3.83 -17.04 0.95
C LEU A 140 -3.24 -18.32 1.53
N GLN A 141 -1.94 -18.57 1.38
CA GLN A 141 -1.26 -19.75 1.93
C GLN A 141 -0.30 -19.38 3.08
N PRO A 142 0.02 -20.32 3.98
CA PRO A 142 1.09 -20.11 4.96
C PRO A 142 2.41 -19.72 4.29
N GLY A 143 3.05 -18.65 4.78
CA GLY A 143 4.27 -18.07 4.23
C GLY A 143 4.06 -16.88 3.29
N ASP A 144 2.86 -16.74 2.72
CA ASP A 144 2.52 -15.59 1.88
C ASP A 144 2.46 -14.30 2.70
N PRO A 145 2.79 -13.14 2.10
CA PRO A 145 2.50 -11.84 2.71
C PRO A 145 1.00 -11.70 3.01
N LEU A 146 0.67 -11.11 4.16
CA LEU A 146 -0.71 -10.79 4.49
C LEU A 146 -1.23 -9.66 3.58
N LEU A 147 -2.21 -9.97 2.74
CA LEU A 147 -2.88 -9.01 1.86
C LEU A 147 -4.38 -8.99 2.16
N HIS A 148 -4.82 -7.97 2.89
CA HIS A 148 -6.24 -7.78 3.24
C HIS A 148 -7.15 -7.70 2.00
N PRO A 149 -6.78 -7.01 0.90
CA PRO A 149 -7.64 -6.99 -0.29
C PRO A 149 -7.92 -8.38 -0.87
N GLU A 150 -6.94 -9.28 -0.83
CA GLU A 150 -7.10 -10.65 -1.32
C GLU A 150 -7.96 -11.48 -0.37
N TYR A 151 -7.75 -11.34 0.94
CA TYR A 151 -8.60 -11.96 1.95
C TYR A 151 -10.06 -11.56 1.79
N GLU A 152 -10.36 -10.25 1.73
CA GLU A 152 -11.73 -9.74 1.62
C GLU A 152 -12.37 -10.15 0.28
N ALA A 153 -11.62 -10.14 -0.82
CA ALA A 153 -12.12 -10.59 -2.11
C ALA A 153 -12.47 -12.09 -2.10
N ALA A 154 -11.58 -12.94 -1.54
CA ALA A 154 -11.81 -14.37 -1.45
C ALA A 154 -12.98 -14.71 -0.51
N ARG A 155 -13.07 -14.01 0.62
CA ARG A 155 -14.21 -14.09 1.54
C ARG A 155 -15.51 -13.73 0.84
N SER A 156 -15.58 -12.54 0.24
CA SER A 156 -16.78 -12.08 -0.46
C SER A 156 -17.20 -13.06 -1.56
N GLY A 157 -16.25 -13.56 -2.36
CA GLY A 157 -16.50 -14.53 -3.41
C GLY A 157 -17.06 -15.87 -2.89
N LEU A 158 -16.55 -16.36 -1.76
CA LEU A 158 -17.05 -17.58 -1.12
C LEU A 158 -18.51 -17.41 -0.66
N ARG A 159 -18.83 -16.27 -0.02
CA ARG A 159 -20.21 -15.95 0.40
C ARG A 159 -21.14 -15.88 -0.81
N SER A 160 -20.78 -15.10 -1.83
CA SER A 160 -21.61 -14.95 -3.04
C SER A 160 -21.83 -16.28 -3.75
N ARG A 161 -20.86 -17.21 -3.72
CA ARG A 161 -21.08 -18.54 -4.27
C ARG A 161 -22.06 -19.37 -3.44
N ALA A 162 -21.96 -19.31 -2.11
CA ALA A 162 -22.88 -20.01 -1.22
C ALA A 162 -24.32 -19.51 -1.40
N GLU A 163 -24.52 -18.20 -1.45
CA GLU A 163 -25.83 -17.59 -1.76
C GLU A 163 -26.35 -18.08 -3.12
N GLY A 164 -25.51 -18.09 -4.15
CA GLY A 164 -25.86 -18.59 -5.49
C GLY A 164 -26.15 -20.09 -5.58
N LEU A 165 -25.79 -20.87 -4.56
CA LEU A 165 -26.14 -22.29 -4.42
C LEU A 165 -27.42 -22.50 -3.58
N GLY A 166 -28.03 -21.42 -3.08
CA GLY A 166 -29.25 -21.46 -2.27
C GLY A 166 -29.02 -21.39 -0.75
N TYR A 167 -27.78 -21.23 -0.29
CA TYR A 167 -27.46 -21.01 1.12
C TYR A 167 -27.60 -19.51 1.44
N LEU A 168 -28.83 -19.01 1.52
CA LEU A 168 -29.13 -17.58 1.65
C LEU A 168 -28.71 -16.96 2.99
N ASP A 169 -28.66 -17.78 4.05
CA ASP A 169 -28.17 -17.39 5.38
C ASP A 169 -26.65 -17.65 5.52
N ALA A 170 -25.94 -17.82 4.40
CA ALA A 170 -24.50 -18.02 4.43
C ALA A 170 -23.80 -16.78 4.96
N ASP A 171 -23.36 -16.88 6.20
CA ASP A 171 -22.53 -15.88 6.82
C ASP A 171 -21.35 -16.53 7.54
N PHE A 172 -20.53 -15.66 8.05
CA PHE A 172 -19.12 -15.84 8.18
C PHE A 172 -18.93 -15.62 9.68
N THR A 173 -19.13 -16.71 10.44
CA THR A 173 -19.43 -16.69 11.88
C THR A 173 -18.20 -16.48 12.75
N ARG A 174 -16.99 -16.67 12.21
CA ARG A 174 -15.72 -16.37 12.87
C ARG A 174 -14.74 -15.76 11.88
N HIS A 175 -14.32 -14.52 12.15
CA HIS A 175 -13.29 -13.80 11.41
C HIS A 175 -12.23 -13.30 12.37
N GLU A 176 -11.09 -13.95 12.37
CA GLU A 176 -9.98 -13.55 13.22
C GLU A 176 -8.71 -13.53 12.40
N ILE A 177 -8.19 -12.31 12.16
CA ILE A 177 -6.83 -12.12 11.70
C ILE A 177 -6.03 -11.72 12.94
N VAL A 178 -5.40 -12.69 13.58
CA VAL A 178 -4.48 -12.43 14.69
C VAL A 178 -3.13 -12.07 14.11
N VAL A 179 -2.81 -10.79 14.13
CA VAL A 179 -1.50 -10.29 13.72
C VAL A 179 -0.63 -10.19 14.96
N ASP A 180 0.45 -10.96 15.00
CA ASP A 180 1.50 -10.79 16.00
C ASP A 180 2.70 -10.07 15.35
N PRO A 181 2.80 -8.73 15.48
CA PRO A 181 3.89 -7.95 14.90
C PRO A 181 5.21 -8.08 15.68
N ALA A 182 5.21 -8.78 16.83
CA ALA A 182 6.40 -9.02 17.65
C ALA A 182 7.05 -10.37 17.33
N THR A 183 6.29 -11.34 16.83
CA THR A 183 6.73 -12.74 16.87
C THR A 183 6.95 -13.28 15.47
N ARG A 184 8.24 -13.51 15.13
CA ARG A 184 8.60 -14.60 14.23
C ARG A 184 7.95 -15.88 14.75
N SER A 185 6.85 -16.28 14.12
CA SER A 185 6.26 -17.62 14.17
C SER A 185 5.91 -18.16 15.56
N ARG A 186 4.62 -18.15 15.97
CA ARG A 186 3.93 -19.32 16.59
C ARG A 186 2.46 -19.08 17.00
N ILE A 187 1.61 -19.98 16.49
CA ILE A 187 0.52 -20.79 17.13
C ILE A 187 -0.54 -20.09 18.00
N SER A 188 -1.80 -20.11 17.55
CA SER A 188 -2.77 -21.20 17.83
C SER A 188 -3.86 -21.29 16.77
#